data_AF-A0A7D9E655-F1
#
_entry.id   AF-A0A7D9E655-F1
#
_cell.length_a   1.000
_cell.length_b   1.000
_cell.length_c   1.000
_cell.angle_alpha   90.00
_cell.angle_beta   90.00
_cell.angle_gamma   90.00
#
_symmetry.space_group_name_H-M   'P 1'
#
loop_
_entity.id
_entity.type
_entity.pdbx_description
1 polymer ?
#
loop_
_entity_poly.entity_id
_entity_poly.type
_entity_poly.pdbx_seq_one_letter_code
_entity_poly.pdbx_strand_id
1 'polypeptide(L)'
;MAMILHDQLVTESTYVPVCFVCSVWLPVDPVSEHTCLRVVKGSHKSPHYFKPVHFDGPPFTPYEIKPGDEEQAKEFLSPDVDGNDQYQVLSWNMEPGDCIVFHMKTVHSAHGNNLQTPRRAFSTRWLGDDAVKGERPWMNLPPSNEMKDLKNGDKLVDSGIFTVVWNA
;
A
#
# COMPACT_ATOMS: atom_id res chain seq x y z
N MET A 1 -5.74 3.47 11.65
CA MET A 1 -6.80 2.45 11.54
C MET A 1 -7.11 2.28 10.06
N ALA A 2 -6.60 1.22 9.42
CA ALA A 2 -6.88 0.98 8.01
C ALA A 2 -8.19 0.20 7.90
N MET A 3 -9.26 0.91 7.57
CA MET A 3 -10.58 0.33 7.29
C MET A 3 -10.59 -0.04 5.81
N ILE A 4 -10.40 -1.32 5.47
CA ILE A 4 -10.40 -1.74 4.06
C ILE A 4 -11.87 -1.92 3.63
N LEU A 5 -12.41 -0.92 2.95
CA LEU A 5 -13.73 -0.95 2.33
C LEU A 5 -13.55 -0.89 0.79
N HIS A 6 -13.99 -1.94 0.12
CA HIS A 6 -14.30 -2.06 -1.32
C HIS A 6 -13.19 -2.32 -2.34
N ASP A 7 -13.65 -2.97 -3.42
CA ASP A 7 -13.03 -3.73 -4.51
C ASP A 7 -12.11 -2.91 -5.43
N GLN A 8 -11.18 -2.13 -4.89
CA GLN A 8 -10.25 -1.33 -5.69
C GLN A 8 -8.81 -1.66 -5.33
N LEU A 9 -7.99 -1.76 -6.38
CA LEU A 9 -6.59 -2.10 -6.25
C LEU A 9 -5.77 -0.87 -5.90
N VAL A 10 -4.85 -1.06 -4.98
CA VAL A 10 -3.95 -0.05 -4.46
C VAL A 10 -2.53 -0.57 -4.46
N THR A 11 -1.58 0.36 -4.60
CA THR A 11 -0.24 0.17 -4.04
C THR A 11 -0.07 1.13 -2.88
N GLU A 12 0.82 0.83 -1.95
CA GLU A 12 1.10 1.69 -0.80
C GLU A 12 2.38 2.50 -1.01
N SER A 13 2.84 2.62 -2.25
CA SER A 13 4.12 3.25 -2.63
C SER A 13 4.16 4.78 -2.47
N THR A 14 3.24 5.33 -1.68
CA THR A 14 2.97 6.75 -1.47
C THR A 14 4.12 7.51 -0.81
N TYR A 15 5.13 6.86 -0.22
CA TYR A 15 6.05 7.56 0.69
C TYR A 15 7.56 7.38 0.41
N VAL A 16 8.00 6.29 -0.24
CA VAL A 16 9.42 5.90 -0.24
C VAL A 16 9.91 5.40 -1.61
N PRO A 17 10.73 6.23 -2.27
CA PRO A 17 11.90 5.95 -3.10
C PRO A 17 12.38 4.57 -3.44
N VAL A 18 12.56 3.67 -2.49
CA VAL A 18 13.61 2.66 -2.68
C VAL A 18 13.37 1.40 -1.88
N CYS A 19 14.21 0.42 -2.20
CA CYS A 19 14.14 -1.00 -1.88
C CYS A 19 13.78 -1.32 -0.41
N PHE A 20 13.18 -2.51 -0.23
CA PHE A 20 12.92 -3.16 1.06
C PHE A 20 11.91 -2.49 2.00
N VAL A 21 10.88 -1.86 1.46
CA VAL A 21 9.69 -1.50 2.24
C VAL A 21 8.64 -2.59 2.11
N CYS A 22 8.18 -3.12 3.25
CA CYS A 22 7.10 -4.10 3.28
C CYS A 22 5.95 -3.69 4.18
N SER A 23 4.80 -4.25 3.84
CA SER A 23 3.58 -4.15 4.59
C SER A 23 3.26 -5.49 5.19
N VAL A 24 2.89 -5.47 6.46
CA VAL A 24 2.39 -6.65 7.17
C VAL A 24 0.93 -6.41 7.45
N TRP A 25 0.07 -7.26 6.89
CA TRP A 25 -1.37 -7.25 7.12
C TRP A 25 -1.75 -8.45 7.97
N LEU A 26 -2.44 -8.20 9.08
CA LEU A 26 -2.83 -9.22 10.05
C LEU A 26 -4.33 -9.11 10.32
N PRO A 27 -5.13 -10.14 10.04
CA PRO A 27 -6.52 -10.16 10.46
C PRO A 27 -6.60 -10.34 11.99
N VAL A 28 -7.49 -9.62 12.66
CA VAL A 28 -7.76 -9.81 14.11
C VAL A 28 -9.06 -10.58 14.36
N ASP A 29 -9.78 -10.89 13.30
CA ASP A 29 -10.95 -11.77 13.23
C ASP A 29 -10.68 -12.84 12.17
N PRO A 30 -11.27 -14.04 12.24
CA PRO A 30 -11.18 -15.00 11.14
C PRO A 30 -11.66 -14.39 9.82
N VAL A 31 -10.93 -14.63 8.74
CA VAL A 31 -11.27 -14.15 7.39
C VAL A 31 -11.26 -15.30 6.40
N SER A 32 -12.27 -15.32 5.53
CA SER A 32 -12.30 -16.22 4.39
C SER A 32 -11.46 -15.66 3.24
N GLU A 33 -11.07 -16.51 2.29
CA GLU A 33 -10.42 -16.09 1.05
C GLU A 33 -11.16 -14.93 0.35
N HIS A 34 -12.49 -14.91 0.41
CA HIS A 34 -13.28 -13.83 -0.18
C HIS A 34 -13.20 -12.51 0.59
N THR A 35 -13.03 -12.53 1.91
CA THR A 35 -12.99 -11.31 2.74
C THR A 35 -11.56 -10.88 3.08
N CYS A 36 -10.58 -11.72 2.78
CA CYS A 36 -9.16 -11.50 2.96
C CYS A 36 -8.59 -10.49 1.96
N LEU A 37 -7.37 -10.03 2.25
CA LEU A 37 -6.59 -9.20 1.35
C LEU A 37 -6.21 -10.01 0.10
N ARG A 38 -6.47 -9.43 -1.06
CA ARG A 38 -6.12 -9.95 -2.38
C ARG A 38 -4.81 -9.32 -2.83
N VAL A 39 -3.87 -10.12 -3.34
CA VAL A 39 -2.58 -9.63 -3.83
C VAL A 39 -2.30 -10.15 -5.24
N VAL A 40 -1.87 -9.27 -6.13
CA VAL A 40 -1.50 -9.67 -7.51
C VAL A 40 -0.07 -10.20 -7.50
N LYS A 41 0.09 -11.49 -7.77
CA LYS A 41 1.40 -12.16 -7.77
C LYS A 41 2.35 -11.49 -8.75
N GLY A 42 3.55 -11.17 -8.27
CA GLY A 42 4.63 -10.62 -9.11
C GLY A 42 4.46 -9.14 -9.50
N SER A 43 3.35 -8.48 -9.18
CA SER A 43 3.08 -7.08 -9.53
C SER A 43 4.15 -6.09 -9.02
N HIS A 44 4.80 -6.38 -7.89
CA HIS A 44 5.91 -5.58 -7.37
C HIS A 44 7.12 -5.50 -8.32
N LYS A 45 7.30 -6.49 -9.20
CA LYS A 45 8.35 -6.55 -10.23
C LYS A 45 8.00 -5.74 -11.48
N SER A 46 6.78 -5.24 -11.59
CA SER A 46 6.37 -4.40 -12.71
C SER A 46 7.33 -3.21 -12.85
N PRO A 47 7.77 -2.88 -14.07
CA PRO A 47 8.51 -1.65 -14.33
C PRO A 47 7.60 -0.42 -14.18
N HIS A 48 6.28 -0.60 -14.32
CA HIS A 48 5.29 0.43 -14.09
C HIS A 48 4.94 0.51 -12.61
N TYR A 49 4.65 1.73 -12.18
CA TYR A 49 4.04 1.97 -10.89
C TYR A 49 2.52 2.02 -11.05
N PHE A 50 1.80 1.84 -9.95
CA PHE A 50 0.34 1.87 -9.97
C PHE A 50 -0.17 2.95 -9.03
N LYS A 51 -1.20 3.68 -9.47
CA LYS A 51 -1.74 4.81 -8.72
C LYS A 51 -2.44 4.31 -7.45
N PRO A 52 -2.12 4.84 -6.26
CA PRO A 52 -2.89 4.57 -5.05
C PRO A 52 -4.28 5.24 -5.12
N VAL A 53 -5.27 4.73 -4.39
CA VAL A 53 -6.61 5.35 -4.24
C VAL A 53 -6.93 5.58 -2.76
N HIS A 54 -7.65 6.66 -2.44
CA HIS A 54 -8.12 6.89 -1.07
C HIS A 54 -9.19 5.87 -0.66
N PHE A 55 -9.24 5.56 0.63
CA PHE A 55 -10.22 4.65 1.25
C PHE A 55 -11.41 5.40 1.87
N ASP A 56 -11.45 6.73 1.73
CA ASP A 56 -12.32 7.63 2.48
C ASP A 56 -13.73 7.76 1.86
N GLY A 57 -14.37 6.62 1.60
CA GLY A 57 -15.77 6.53 1.15
C GLY A 57 -16.06 7.14 -0.23
N PRO A 58 -17.24 6.85 -0.82
CA PRO A 58 -17.59 7.38 -2.13
C PRO A 58 -17.86 8.90 -2.12
N PRO A 59 -17.43 9.63 -3.17
CA PRO A 59 -16.61 9.14 -4.26
C PRO A 59 -15.17 8.93 -3.80
N PHE A 60 -14.62 7.73 -4.02
CA PHE A 60 -13.22 7.43 -3.75
C PHE A 60 -12.39 8.36 -4.62
N THR A 61 -11.77 9.38 -4.03
CA THR A 61 -10.91 10.28 -4.78
C THR A 61 -9.57 9.58 -5.00
N PRO A 62 -9.12 9.41 -6.26
CA PRO A 62 -7.72 9.07 -6.50
C PRO A 62 -6.85 10.13 -5.85
N TYR A 63 -5.67 9.78 -5.33
CA TYR A 63 -4.74 10.79 -4.83
C TYR A 63 -4.58 11.91 -5.88
N GLU A 64 -4.69 13.16 -5.42
CA GLU A 64 -4.63 14.33 -6.29
C GLU A 64 -3.25 14.40 -6.95
N ILE A 65 -3.24 14.59 -8.27
CA ILE A 65 -2.00 14.81 -9.01
C ILE A 65 -1.55 16.24 -8.71
N LYS A 66 -0.26 16.44 -8.44
CA LYS A 66 0.29 17.78 -8.28
C LYS A 66 0.10 18.56 -9.59
N PRO A 67 -0.43 19.79 -9.55
CA PRO A 67 -0.58 20.59 -10.76
C PRO A 67 0.76 20.73 -11.50
N GLY A 68 0.78 20.39 -12.79
CA GLY A 68 1.98 20.42 -13.64
C GLY A 68 2.71 19.07 -13.80
N ASP A 69 2.31 18.02 -13.06
CA ASP A 69 2.89 16.67 -13.17
C ASP A 69 1.97 15.67 -13.89
N GLU A 70 0.97 16.15 -14.66
CA GLU A 70 -0.06 15.30 -15.28
C GLU A 70 0.52 14.27 -16.26
N GLU A 71 1.54 14.66 -17.05
CA GLU A 71 2.23 13.75 -17.97
C GLU A 71 3.01 12.66 -17.23
N GLN A 72 3.72 13.02 -16.15
CA GLN A 72 4.46 12.05 -15.32
C GLN A 72 3.50 11.08 -14.63
N ALA A 73 2.32 11.55 -14.23
CA ALA A 73 1.28 10.71 -13.64
C ALA A 73 0.76 9.62 -14.60
N LYS A 74 0.92 9.77 -15.93
CA LYS A 74 0.50 8.74 -16.91
C LYS A 74 1.29 7.45 -16.84
N GLU A 75 2.52 7.48 -16.32
CA GLU A 75 3.31 6.26 -16.07
C GLU A 75 2.71 5.39 -14.95
N PHE A 76 1.77 5.95 -14.18
CA PHE A 76 1.06 5.29 -13.10
C PHE A 76 -0.30 4.82 -13.58
N LEU A 77 -0.43 3.52 -13.82
CA LEU A 77 -1.64 2.93 -14.37
C LEU A 77 -2.51 2.36 -13.24
N SER A 78 -3.82 2.27 -13.46
CA SER A 78 -4.69 1.41 -12.65
C SER A 78 -4.91 0.12 -13.43
N PRO A 79 -4.51 -1.06 -12.92
CA PRO A 79 -4.73 -2.30 -13.64
C PRO A 79 -6.17 -2.76 -13.43
N ASP A 80 -6.85 -3.19 -14.50
CA ASP A 80 -8.03 -4.04 -14.36
C ASP A 80 -7.57 -5.49 -14.15
N VAL A 81 -7.67 -5.99 -12.91
CA VAL A 81 -7.23 -7.36 -12.58
C VAL A 81 -8.35 -8.37 -12.60
N ASP A 82 -9.59 -7.93 -12.37
CA ASP A 82 -10.74 -8.83 -12.28
C ASP A 82 -11.22 -9.25 -13.68
N GLY A 83 -10.97 -8.43 -14.71
CA GLY A 83 -11.24 -8.75 -16.10
C GLY A 83 -10.07 -9.32 -16.91
N ASN A 84 -8.93 -9.64 -16.29
CA ASN A 84 -7.71 -9.97 -17.02
C ASN A 84 -7.00 -11.24 -16.50
N ASP A 85 -7.14 -12.32 -17.27
CA ASP A 85 -6.58 -13.65 -16.99
C ASP A 85 -5.04 -13.70 -16.94
N GLN A 86 -4.34 -12.65 -17.37
CA GLN A 86 -2.87 -12.57 -17.24
C GLN A 86 -2.42 -12.33 -15.80
N TYR A 87 -3.31 -11.82 -14.94
CA TYR A 87 -2.99 -11.58 -13.54
C TYR A 87 -3.41 -12.76 -12.67
N GLN A 88 -2.44 -13.30 -11.92
CA GLN A 88 -2.75 -14.26 -10.86
C GLN A 88 -2.99 -13.50 -9.56
N VAL A 89 -4.25 -13.41 -9.14
CA VAL A 89 -4.63 -12.86 -7.83
C VAL A 89 -4.60 -13.97 -6.78
N LEU A 90 -3.93 -13.71 -5.66
CA LEU A 90 -3.82 -14.62 -4.51
C LEU A 90 -4.62 -14.06 -3.34
N SER A 91 -5.30 -14.96 -2.61
CA SER A 91 -6.00 -14.69 -1.36
C SER A 91 -6.07 -15.98 -0.55
N TRP A 92 -6.37 -15.91 0.75
CA TRP A 92 -6.32 -17.06 1.66
C TRP A 92 -7.41 -17.02 2.72
N ASN A 93 -7.83 -18.19 3.20
CA ASN A 93 -8.49 -18.31 4.50
C ASN A 93 -7.43 -18.11 5.59
N MET A 94 -7.71 -17.26 6.58
CA MET A 94 -6.75 -16.92 7.64
C MET A 94 -7.45 -16.80 8.99
N GLU A 95 -6.74 -17.21 10.03
CA GLU A 95 -7.16 -17.10 11.43
C GLU A 95 -6.36 -15.99 12.14
N PRO A 96 -6.86 -15.45 13.28
CA PRO A 96 -6.07 -14.54 14.10
C PRO A 96 -4.73 -15.16 14.50
N GLY A 97 -3.64 -14.49 14.11
CA GLY A 97 -2.26 -14.97 14.28
C GLY A 97 -1.53 -15.19 12.95
N ASP A 98 -2.27 -15.39 11.85
CA ASP A 98 -1.70 -15.40 10.51
C ASP A 98 -1.35 -13.97 10.05
N CYS A 99 -0.44 -13.86 9.07
CA CYS A 99 -0.15 -12.57 8.43
C CYS A 99 0.21 -12.73 6.96
N ILE A 100 -0.06 -11.68 6.18
CA ILE A 100 0.42 -11.52 4.81
C ILE A 100 1.47 -10.42 4.82
N VAL A 101 2.69 -10.77 4.39
CA VAL A 101 3.79 -9.82 4.20
C VAL A 101 3.97 -9.60 2.71
N PHE A 102 3.91 -8.35 2.26
CA PHE A 102 4.05 -8.00 0.85
C PHE A 102 4.83 -6.70 0.64
N HIS A 103 5.50 -6.61 -0.51
CA HIS A 103 6.24 -5.41 -0.92
C HIS A 103 5.26 -4.26 -1.21
N MET A 104 5.61 -3.01 -0.89
CA MET A 104 4.69 -1.86 -1.09
C MET A 104 4.26 -1.60 -2.54
N LYS A 105 5.06 -2.02 -3.53
CA LYS A 105 4.69 -2.00 -4.96
C LYS A 105 3.72 -3.11 -5.36
N THR A 106 3.42 -4.06 -4.47
CA THR A 106 2.45 -5.12 -4.75
C THR A 106 1.08 -4.49 -4.88
N VAL A 107 0.44 -4.73 -6.01
CA VAL A 107 -0.96 -4.37 -6.24
C VAL A 107 -1.81 -5.28 -5.37
N HIS A 108 -2.67 -4.68 -4.54
CA HIS A 108 -3.54 -5.41 -3.63
C HIS A 108 -4.90 -4.72 -3.50
N SER A 109 -5.93 -5.47 -3.15
CA SER A 109 -7.27 -4.95 -2.85
C SER A 109 -7.89 -5.81 -1.75
N ALA A 110 -9.05 -5.45 -1.25
CA ALA A 110 -9.92 -6.44 -0.63
C ALA A 110 -11.35 -6.18 -1.05
N HIS A 111 -12.16 -7.23 -1.02
CA HIS A 111 -13.57 -7.09 -1.28
C HIS A 111 -14.26 -6.26 -0.19
N GLY A 112 -15.41 -5.67 -0.55
CA GLY A 112 -16.32 -5.11 0.45
C GLY A 112 -16.70 -6.16 1.49
N ASN A 113 -16.80 -5.76 2.76
CA ASN A 113 -17.21 -6.69 3.81
C ASN A 113 -18.72 -6.99 3.67
N ASN A 114 -19.07 -8.18 3.18
CA ASN A 114 -20.44 -8.66 3.06
C ASN A 114 -20.90 -9.50 4.26
N LEU A 115 -20.10 -9.58 5.33
CA LEU A 115 -20.44 -10.29 6.55
C LEU A 115 -21.36 -9.45 7.46
N GLN A 116 -22.11 -10.12 8.33
CA GLN A 116 -22.91 -9.46 9.37
C GLN A 116 -22.06 -8.88 10.50
N THR A 117 -20.78 -9.27 10.58
CA THR A 117 -19.82 -8.82 11.59
C THR A 117 -18.73 -7.96 10.97
N PRO A 118 -18.14 -7.02 11.73
CA PRO A 118 -16.97 -6.28 11.26
C PRO A 118 -15.80 -7.22 10.93
N ARG A 119 -15.11 -6.95 9.82
CA ARG A 119 -13.82 -7.57 9.49
C ARG A 119 -12.69 -6.61 9.78
N ARG A 120 -11.99 -6.81 10.89
CA ARG A 120 -10.91 -5.91 11.32
C ARG A 120 -9.54 -6.50 10.95
N ALA A 121 -8.62 -5.60 10.62
CA ALA A 121 -7.23 -5.95 10.39
C ALA A 121 -6.31 -4.90 10.99
N PHE A 122 -5.14 -5.35 11.43
CA PHE A 122 -4.03 -4.50 11.80
C PHE A 122 -3.02 -4.51 10.66
N SER A 123 -2.51 -3.33 10.30
CA SER A 123 -1.52 -3.21 9.23
C SER A 123 -0.38 -2.32 9.67
N THR A 124 0.83 -2.81 9.48
CA THR A 124 2.06 -2.10 9.83
C THR A 124 2.95 -1.97 8.60
N ARG A 125 3.76 -0.91 8.57
CA ARG A 125 4.72 -0.64 7.50
C ARG A 125 6.12 -0.71 8.08
N TRP A 126 7.01 -1.36 7.36
CA TRP A 126 8.37 -1.64 7.79
C TRP A 126 9.32 -1.18 6.70
N LEU A 127 10.38 -0.50 7.12
CA LEU A 127 11.39 0.09 6.26
C LEU A 127 12.71 -0.65 6.48
N GLY A 128 13.43 -0.93 5.40
CA GLY A 128 14.84 -1.28 5.47
C GLY A 128 15.69 -0.11 5.96
N ASP A 129 16.89 -0.42 6.43
CA ASP A 129 17.94 0.53 6.78
C ASP A 129 18.44 1.35 5.57
N ASP A 130 18.19 0.85 4.36
CA ASP A 130 18.48 1.50 3.09
C ASP A 130 17.31 2.31 2.51
N ALA A 131 16.18 2.40 3.22
CA ALA A 131 15.04 3.18 2.78
C ALA A 131 15.36 4.69 2.75
N VAL A 132 15.08 5.34 1.62
CA VAL A 132 15.27 6.80 1.47
C VAL A 132 13.99 7.53 1.08
N LYS A 133 13.88 8.78 1.52
CA LYS A 133 12.83 9.69 1.08
C LYS A 133 12.93 9.92 -0.42
N GLY A 134 11.80 10.06 -1.07
CA GLY A 134 11.80 10.84 -2.30
C GLY A 134 10.42 11.16 -2.82
N GLU A 135 10.31 11.27 -4.14
CA GLU A 135 9.28 12.06 -4.78
C GLU A 135 8.32 11.24 -5.63
N ARG A 136 7.08 11.72 -5.67
CA ARG A 136 5.99 11.20 -6.48
C ARG A 136 5.19 12.36 -7.08
N PRO A 137 4.55 12.15 -8.24
CA PRO A 137 3.75 13.17 -8.92
C PRO A 137 2.35 13.37 -8.31
N TRP A 138 1.93 12.55 -7.35
CA TRP A 138 0.74 12.85 -6.53
C TRP A 138 1.11 13.65 -5.28
N MET A 139 0.11 14.33 -4.71
CA MET A 139 0.26 15.08 -3.47
C MET A 139 0.63 14.12 -2.34
N ASN A 140 1.92 14.06 -2.04
CA ASN A 140 2.44 13.44 -0.83
C ASN A 140 2.06 14.34 0.33
N LEU A 141 0.85 14.21 0.87
CA LEU A 141 0.64 14.71 2.22
C LEU A 141 1.64 13.96 3.10
N PRO A 142 2.60 14.65 3.74
CA PRO A 142 3.51 13.97 4.63
C PRO A 142 2.66 13.32 5.73
N PRO A 143 2.87 12.03 6.04
CA PRO A 143 2.03 11.31 6.99
C PRO A 143 2.10 11.92 8.39
N SER A 144 3.11 12.76 8.65
CA SER A 144 3.24 13.60 9.83
C SER A 144 3.93 14.93 9.49
N ASN A 145 3.75 15.94 10.35
CA ASN A 145 4.49 17.20 10.25
C ASN A 145 6.02 17.00 10.39
N GLU A 146 6.45 15.92 11.03
CA GLU A 146 7.86 15.62 11.30
C GLU A 146 8.64 15.30 10.02
N MET A 147 7.98 14.86 8.95
CA MET A 147 8.63 14.55 7.68
C MET A 147 8.79 15.75 6.74
N LYS A 148 8.38 16.96 7.16
CA LYS A 148 8.39 18.15 6.30
C LYS A 148 9.78 18.57 5.85
N ASP A 149 10.79 18.34 6.69
CA ASP A 149 12.17 18.79 6.43
C ASP A 149 13.01 17.74 5.70
N LEU A 150 12.47 16.53 5.47
CA LEU A 150 13.16 15.48 4.72
C LEU A 150 13.24 15.83 3.23
N LYS A 151 14.46 15.79 2.69
CA LYS A 151 14.75 15.99 1.27
C LYS A 151 14.75 14.67 0.54
N ASN A 152 14.55 14.73 -0.77
CA ASN A 152 14.70 13.55 -1.62
C ASN A 152 16.14 13.01 -1.51
N GLY A 153 16.27 11.70 -1.30
CA GLY A 153 17.55 11.03 -1.08
C GLY A 153 17.90 10.82 0.40
N ASP A 154 17.25 11.53 1.33
CA ASP A 154 17.56 11.40 2.76
C ASP A 154 17.21 10.00 3.27
N LYS A 155 18.15 9.37 3.99
CA LYS A 155 17.92 8.08 4.63
C LYS A 155 16.88 8.23 5.73
N LEU A 156 15.84 7.39 5.69
CA LEU A 156 14.74 7.47 6.64
C LEU A 156 15.16 7.02 8.04
N VAL A 157 16.09 6.06 8.14
CA VAL A 157 16.62 5.58 9.43
C VAL A 157 17.37 6.68 10.20
N ASP A 158 18.06 7.57 9.48
CA ASP A 158 18.86 8.65 10.09
C ASP A 158 17.99 9.83 10.54
N SER A 159 16.71 9.87 10.15
CA SER A 159 15.80 10.98 10.47
C SER A 159 15.36 11.04 11.93
N GLY A 160 15.44 9.91 12.66
CA GLY A 160 14.90 9.78 14.01
C GLY A 160 13.36 9.77 14.09
N ILE A 161 12.66 9.90 12.97
CA ILE A 161 11.19 9.93 12.88
C ILE A 161 10.62 8.49 12.97
N PHE A 162 11.35 7.52 12.45
CA PHE A 162 10.94 6.12 12.45
C PHE A 162 11.59 5.38 13.62
N THR A 163 10.76 4.69 14.40
CA THR A 163 11.26 3.87 15.51
C THR A 163 12.05 2.67 14.99
N VAL A 164 13.29 2.55 15.44
CA VAL A 164 14.11 1.36 15.18
C VAL A 164 13.62 0.22 16.05
N VAL A 165 13.20 -0.86 15.40
CA VAL A 165 12.59 -2.04 16.02
C VAL A 165 13.54 -3.23 16.10
N TRP A 166 14.60 -3.24 15.28
CA TRP A 166 15.62 -4.29 15.25
C TRP A 166 16.93 -3.77 14.66
N ASN A 167 18.06 -4.19 15.24
CA ASN A 167 19.42 -4.01 14.72
C ASN A 167 20.16 -5.34 14.89
N ALA A 168 20.93 -5.75 13.87
CA ALA A 168 21.71 -6.99 13.86
C ALA A 168 23.01 -6.89 14.67
#